data_AF-A0A534LG41-F1
#
_entry.id   AF-A0A534LG41-F1
#
_cell.length_a   1.000
_cell.length_b   1.000
_cell.length_c   1.000
_cell.angle_alpha   90.00
_cell.angle_beta   90.00
_cell.angle_gamma   90.00
#
_symmetry.space_group_name_H-M   'P 1'
#
loop_
_entity.id
_entity.type
_entity.pdbx_description
1 polymer ?
#
loop_
_entity_poly.entity_id
_entity_poly.type
_entity_poly.pdbx_seq_one_letter_code
_entity_poly.pdbx_strand_id
1 'polypeptide(L)'
;NARAQALARERGVGQTGGSDSHFLDEVARAVTVIDAGMLRADDVVQILGAGRTSAQGRNRGAAGTGRYVTKAVGEWIVRGMRRI
;
A
#
# COMPACT_ATOMS: atom_id res chain seq x y z
N ASN A 1 -1.21 -10.17 2.00
CA ASN A 1 -0.43 -9.44 3.03
C ASN A 1 -0.15 -10.21 4.32
N ALA A 2 -0.80 -11.36 4.61
CA ALA A 2 -0.57 -12.11 5.85
C ALA A 2 0.90 -12.47 6.13
N ARG A 3 1.66 -12.88 5.11
CA ARG A 3 3.11 -13.17 5.24
C ARG A 3 3.94 -11.93 5.62
N ALA A 4 3.68 -10.78 4.97
CA ALA A 4 4.34 -9.53 5.30
C ALA A 4 4.02 -9.06 6.73
N GLN A 5 2.77 -9.22 7.16
CA GLN A 5 2.38 -8.93 8.54
C GLN A 5 3.07 -9.85 9.55
N ALA A 6 3.20 -11.14 9.24
CA ALA A 6 3.92 -12.09 10.08
C ALA A 6 5.40 -11.71 10.20
N LEU A 7 6.05 -11.38 9.08
CA LEU A 7 7.44 -10.93 9.08
C LEU A 7 7.64 -9.63 9.87
N ALA A 8 6.75 -8.65 9.72
CA ALA A 8 6.83 -7.39 10.48
C ALA A 8 6.77 -7.66 11.99
N ARG A 9 5.86 -8.55 12.42
CA ARG A 9 5.76 -8.99 13.83
C ARG A 9 7.02 -9.72 14.30
N GLU A 10 7.56 -10.62 13.50
CA GLU A 10 8.81 -11.35 13.82
C GLU A 10 10.01 -10.41 13.99
N ARG A 11 10.06 -9.34 13.18
CA ARG A 11 11.15 -8.35 13.19
C ARG A 11 10.93 -7.21 14.19
N GLY A 12 9.79 -7.15 14.87
CA GLY A 12 9.46 -6.08 15.81
C GLY A 12 9.29 -4.70 15.14
N VAL A 13 8.98 -4.66 13.85
CA VAL A 13 8.81 -3.41 13.08
C VAL A 13 7.35 -3.17 12.72
N GLY A 14 7.01 -1.92 12.45
CA GLY A 14 5.66 -1.50 12.12
C GLY A 14 5.21 -2.03 10.76
N GLN A 15 3.91 -2.23 10.61
CA GLN A 15 3.32 -2.57 9.31
C GLN A 15 3.04 -1.30 8.50
N THR A 16 3.21 -1.38 7.18
CA THR A 16 2.82 -0.32 6.25
C THR A 16 1.68 -0.76 5.34
N GLY A 17 0.78 0.18 5.09
CA GLY A 17 -0.29 0.08 4.11
C GLY A 17 -0.33 1.35 3.27
N GLY A 18 -0.44 1.19 1.96
CA GLY A 18 -0.63 2.27 1.00
C GLY A 18 -1.62 1.83 -0.05
N SER A 19 -2.43 2.77 -0.53
CA SER A 19 -3.52 2.46 -1.46
C SER A 19 -3.03 2.06 -2.85
N ASP A 20 -1.80 2.44 -3.22
CA ASP A 20 -1.23 2.22 -4.56
C ASP A 20 -2.22 2.63 -5.67
N SER A 21 -2.84 3.79 -5.47
CA SER A 21 -3.98 4.25 -6.26
C SER A 21 -3.56 4.55 -7.69
N HIS A 22 -4.17 3.86 -8.64
CA HIS A 22 -4.03 4.16 -10.08
C HIS A 22 -5.21 4.96 -10.63
N PHE A 23 -6.23 5.15 -9.78
CA PHE A 23 -7.42 5.96 -10.00
C PHE A 23 -7.73 6.78 -8.75
N LEU A 24 -8.32 7.97 -8.91
CA LEU A 24 -8.57 8.91 -7.81
C LEU A 24 -9.55 8.37 -6.77
N ASP A 25 -10.50 7.53 -7.18
CA ASP A 25 -11.48 6.88 -6.31
C ASP A 25 -10.86 5.79 -5.41
N GLU A 26 -9.59 5.45 -5.63
CA GLU A 26 -8.86 4.46 -4.83
C GLU A 26 -8.00 5.10 -3.75
N VAL A 27 -7.97 6.43 -3.61
CA VAL A 27 -7.18 7.12 -2.58
C VAL A 27 -7.60 6.64 -1.19
N ALA A 28 -6.61 6.39 -0.32
CA ALA A 28 -6.80 5.88 1.04
C ALA A 28 -7.54 4.53 1.14
N ARG A 29 -7.66 3.77 0.04
CA ARG A 29 -8.21 2.39 0.07
C ARG A 29 -7.43 1.45 0.99
N ALA A 30 -6.14 1.71 1.15
CA ALA A 30 -5.30 1.17 2.20
C ALA A 30 -4.40 2.28 2.76
N VAL A 31 -4.16 2.22 4.07
CA VAL A 31 -3.47 3.25 4.84
C VAL A 31 -2.58 2.62 5.90
N THR A 32 -1.58 3.39 6.33
CA THR A 32 -0.83 3.11 7.55
C THR A 32 -1.47 3.91 8.67
N VAL A 33 -1.93 3.22 9.71
CA VAL A 33 -2.56 3.83 10.88
C VAL A 33 -1.51 4.01 11.96
N ILE A 34 -1.47 5.24 12.48
CA ILE A 34 -0.62 5.67 13.59
C ILE A 34 -1.55 6.35 14.59
N ASP A 35 -1.53 5.87 15.84
CA ASP A 35 -2.26 6.51 16.92
C ASP A 35 -1.38 7.61 17.54
N ALA A 36 -1.50 8.82 16.97
CA ALA A 36 -0.77 9.99 17.39
C ALA A 36 -1.50 11.28 16.96
N GLY A 37 -1.10 12.40 17.57
CA GLY A 37 -1.51 13.74 17.15
C GLY A 37 -0.80 14.19 15.87
N MET A 38 -0.51 15.49 15.77
CA MET A 38 0.25 16.02 14.63
C MET A 38 1.67 15.43 14.60
N LEU A 39 2.07 14.90 13.44
CA LEU A 39 3.36 14.26 13.24
C LEU A 39 4.20 15.02 12.21
N ARG A 40 5.50 15.06 12.44
CA ARG A 40 6.50 15.35 11.42
C ARG A 40 6.90 14.05 10.72
N ALA A 41 7.54 14.17 9.55
CA ALA A 41 8.00 13.01 8.79
C ALA A 41 8.95 12.10 9.60
N ASP A 42 9.87 12.69 10.36
CA ASP A 42 10.82 11.93 11.18
C ASP A 42 10.13 11.13 12.30
N ASP A 43 9.05 11.68 12.87
CA ASP A 43 8.24 10.98 13.87
C ASP A 43 7.63 9.70 13.28
N VAL A 44 7.17 9.76 12.03
CA VAL A 44 6.61 8.60 11.32
C VAL A 44 7.66 7.48 11.16
N VAL A 45 8.89 7.84 10.78
CA VAL A 45 9.98 6.85 10.62
C VAL A 45 10.31 6.18 11.95
N GLN A 46 10.39 6.96 13.04
CA GLN A 46 10.66 6.43 14.37
C GLN A 46 9.53 5.51 14.86
N ILE A 47 8.27 5.93 14.70
CA ILE A 47 7.09 5.15 15.10
C ILE A 47 7.02 3.84 14.30
N LEU A 48 7.33 3.88 13.00
CA LEU A 48 7.44 2.69 12.16
C LEU A 48 8.52 1.74 12.68
N GLY A 49 9.73 2.25 12.92
CA GLY A 49 10.84 1.46 13.46
C GLY A 49 10.53 0.85 14.83
N ALA A 50 9.72 1.53 15.65
CA ALA A 50 9.29 1.09 16.98
C ALA A 50 8.12 0.09 16.98
N GLY A 51 7.63 -0.37 15.82
CA GLY A 51 6.53 -1.33 15.78
C GLY A 51 5.14 -0.76 16.03
N ARG A 52 5.00 0.57 16.09
CA ARG A 52 3.77 1.25 16.55
C ARG A 52 2.80 1.62 15.43
N THR A 53 2.84 0.91 14.31
CA THR A 53 1.98 1.17 13.15
C THR A 53 1.25 -0.10 12.71
N SER A 54 0.05 0.08 12.15
CA SER A 54 -0.73 -1.01 11.57
C SER A 54 -1.16 -0.70 10.14
N ALA A 55 -1.21 -1.72 9.29
CA ALA A 55 -1.75 -1.58 7.95
C ALA A 55 -3.26 -1.87 7.96
N GLN A 56 -4.07 -0.93 7.47
CA GLN A 56 -5.51 -1.11 7.31
C GLN A 56 -5.93 -0.87 5.87
N GLY A 57 -7.07 -1.44 5.47
CA GLY A 57 -7.62 -1.24 4.13
C GLY A 57 -8.33 -2.46 3.59
N ARG A 58 -8.85 -2.31 2.37
CA ARG A 58 -9.55 -3.37 1.65
C ARG A 58 -8.76 -3.83 0.44
N ASN A 59 -8.85 -5.12 0.14
CA ASN A 59 -8.27 -5.62 -1.10
C ASN A 59 -8.97 -4.99 -2.33
N ARG A 60 -8.25 -5.04 -3.45
CA ARG A 60 -8.73 -4.57 -4.75
C ARG A 60 -10.00 -5.30 -5.22
N GLY A 61 -10.13 -6.59 -4.87
CA GLY A 61 -11.22 -7.46 -5.32
C GLY A 61 -11.13 -7.77 -6.83
N ALA A 62 -11.96 -8.71 -7.31
CA ALA A 62 -11.91 -9.18 -8.69
C ALA A 62 -12.20 -8.06 -9.72
N ALA A 63 -13.21 -7.23 -9.47
CA ALA A 63 -13.58 -6.13 -10.35
C ALA A 63 -12.48 -5.06 -10.47
N GLY A 64 -11.87 -4.69 -9.34
CA GLY A 64 -10.72 -3.76 -9.34
C GLY A 64 -9.51 -4.35 -10.07
N THR A 65 -9.29 -5.67 -9.97
CA THR A 65 -8.23 -6.36 -10.69
C THR A 65 -8.46 -6.31 -12.20
N GLY A 66 -9.69 -6.54 -12.67
CA GLY A 66 -10.04 -6.40 -14.07
C GLY A 66 -9.72 -4.99 -14.60
N ARG A 67 -10.22 -3.95 -13.91
CA ARG A 67 -9.96 -2.54 -14.28
C ARG A 67 -8.47 -2.21 -14.32
N TYR A 68 -7.70 -2.67 -13.33
CA TYR A 68 -6.25 -2.47 -13.28
C TYR A 68 -5.54 -3.15 -14.44
N VAL A 69 -5.85 -4.42 -14.70
CA VAL A 69 -5.23 -5.21 -15.78
C VAL A 69 -5.52 -4.57 -17.13
N THR A 70 -6.77 -4.18 -17.41
CA THR A 70 -7.12 -3.50 -18.66
C THR A 70 -6.29 -2.24 -18.88
N LYS A 71 -6.09 -1.42 -17.83
CA LYS A 71 -5.24 -0.22 -17.91
C LYS A 71 -3.77 -0.59 -18.13
N ALA A 72 -3.18 -1.33 -17.20
CA ALA A 72 -1.75 -1.60 -17.19
C ALA A 72 -1.28 -2.43 -18.39
N VAL A 73 -2.04 -3.46 -18.77
CA VAL A 73 -1.76 -4.29 -19.95
C VAL A 73 -2.08 -3.53 -21.23
N GLY A 74 -3.16 -2.76 -21.27
CA GLY A 74 -3.48 -1.92 -22.42
C GLY A 74 -2.37 -0.91 -22.73
N GLU A 75 -1.91 -0.16 -21.71
CA GLU A 75 -0.79 0.77 -21.82
C GLU A 75 0.53 0.07 -22.20
N TRP A 76 0.72 -1.17 -21.75
CA TRP A 76 1.87 -1.99 -22.15
C TRP A 76 1.81 -2.45 -23.61
N ILE A 77 0.63 -2.85 -24.10
CA ILE A 77 0.43 -3.23 -25.50
C ILE A 77 0.60 -2.00 -26.40
N VAL A 78 0.02 -0.84 -26.03
CA VAL A 78 0.14 0.41 -26.79
C VAL A 78 1.60 0.87 -26.91
N ARG A 79 2.44 0.66 -25.90
CA ARG A 79 3.89 0.93 -25.99
C ARG A 79 4.68 -0.15 -26.74
N GLY A 80 4.02 -1.10 -27.41
CA GLY A 80 4.67 -2.18 -28.15
C GLY A 80 5.39 -3.17 -27.26
N MET A 81 4.85 -3.43 -26.06
CA MET A 81 5.37 -4.40 -25.10
C MET A 81 6.79 -4.13 -24.58
N ARG A 82 7.29 -2.90 -24.76
CA ARG A 82 8.60 -2.50 -24.25
C ARG A 82 8.58 -2.34 -22.73
N ARG A 83 9.70 -2.66 -22.08
CA ARG A 83 9.89 -2.35 -20.66
C ARG A 83 10.01 -0.83 -20.48
N ILE A 84 9.58 -0.36 -19.31
CA ILE A 84 9.89 0.99 -18.83
C ILE A 84 11.32 0.96 -18.32
#